data_AF-A0A3M6JYI1-F1
#
_entry.id   AF-A0A3M6JYI1-F1
#
_cell.length_a   1.000
_cell.length_b   1.000
_cell.length_c   1.000
_cell.angle_alpha   90.00
_cell.angle_beta   90.00
_cell.angle_gamma   90.00
#
_symmetry.space_group_name_H-M   'P 1'
#
loop_
_entity.id
_entity.type
_entity.pdbx_description
1 polymer ?
#
loop_
_entity_poly.entity_id
_entity_poly.type
_entity_poly.pdbx_seq_one_letter_code
_entity_poly.pdbx_strand_id
1 'polypeptide(L)'
;MDKNSEIIRIEIIRILNENGKTRGTELAKRVMEKVGNEKTVYREISALVESGDIEKRVHSRSHIEYELVNLYESVNNQLKNLHSEVKTIFEEIENFDNISKIESLSFHERLRSIIHLIQIVQSTD
;
A
#
# COMPACT_ATOMS: atom_id res chain seq x y z
N MET A 1 -5.70 -23.46 17.37
CA MET A 1 -6.56 -23.36 16.18
C MET A 1 -7.58 -24.48 16.21
N ASP A 2 -8.82 -24.22 15.82
CA ASP A 2 -9.85 -25.26 15.66
C ASP A 2 -9.46 -26.18 14.48
N LYS A 3 -9.47 -27.50 14.70
CA LYS A 3 -9.11 -28.50 13.66
C LYS A 3 -9.95 -28.33 12.40
N ASN A 4 -11.21 -27.91 12.55
CA ASN A 4 -12.10 -27.69 11.42
C ASN A 4 -11.68 -26.49 10.57
N SER A 5 -11.23 -25.39 11.18
CA SER A 5 -10.70 -24.23 10.45
C SER A 5 -9.46 -24.57 9.64
N GLU A 6 -8.59 -25.43 10.16
CA GLU A 6 -7.38 -25.85 9.45
C GLU A 6 -7.71 -26.73 8.22
N ILE A 7 -8.65 -27.66 8.37
CA ILE A 7 -9.16 -28.46 7.25
C ILE A 7 -9.78 -27.57 6.16
N ILE A 8 -10.56 -26.56 6.56
CA ILE A 8 -11.17 -25.59 5.63
C ILE A 8 -10.09 -24.81 4.87
N ARG A 9 -9.06 -24.30 5.57
CA ARG A 9 -7.94 -23.58 4.91
C ARG A 9 -7.21 -24.44 3.90
N ILE A 10 -6.88 -25.68 4.26
CA ILE A 10 -6.20 -26.62 3.36
C ILE A 10 -7.04 -26.88 2.11
N GLU A 11 -8.35 -27.06 2.26
CA GLU A 11 -9.24 -27.30 1.12
C GLU A 11 -9.33 -26.08 0.20
N ILE A 12 -9.41 -24.87 0.75
CA ILE A 12 -9.40 -23.62 -0.03
C ILE A 12 -8.13 -23.52 -0.86
N ILE A 13 -6.96 -23.71 -0.23
CA ILE A 13 -5.66 -23.66 -0.91
C ILE A 13 -5.57 -24.74 -1.98
N ARG A 14 -6.04 -25.96 -1.70
CA ARG A 14 -6.02 -27.07 -2.67
C ARG A 14 -6.82 -26.71 -3.93
N ILE A 15 -8.04 -26.20 -3.76
CA ILE A 15 -8.92 -25.83 -4.89
C ILE A 15 -8.30 -24.69 -5.72
N LEU A 16 -7.70 -23.69 -5.07
CA LEU A 16 -7.04 -22.59 -5.77
C LEU A 16 -5.73 -23.04 -6.44
N ASN A 17 -5.02 -24.02 -5.89
CA ASN A 17 -3.84 -24.59 -6.53
C ASN A 17 -4.20 -25.44 -7.77
N GLU A 18 -5.33 -26.16 -7.73
CA GLU A 18 -5.80 -27.00 -8.83
C GLU A 18 -6.41 -26.17 -9.98
N ASN A 19 -7.20 -25.15 -9.66
CA ASN A 19 -7.96 -24.38 -10.65
C ASN A 19 -7.32 -23.02 -10.99
N GLY A 20 -6.28 -22.62 -10.24
CA GLY A 20 -5.77 -21.26 -10.28
C GLY A 20 -6.84 -20.26 -9.81
N LYS A 21 -7.18 -19.32 -10.69
CA LYS A 21 -8.18 -18.29 -10.43
C LYS A 21 -9.60 -18.86 -10.41
N THR A 22 -10.29 -18.71 -9.28
CA THR A 22 -11.65 -19.27 -9.09
C THR A 22 -12.63 -18.20 -8.59
N ARG A 23 -13.87 -18.23 -9.08
CA ARG A 23 -14.94 -17.33 -8.62
C ARG A 23 -15.32 -17.62 -7.17
N GLY A 24 -15.55 -16.59 -6.36
CA GLY A 24 -15.85 -16.71 -4.93
C GLY A 24 -17.02 -17.62 -4.59
N THR A 25 -18.10 -17.54 -5.37
CA THR A 25 -19.28 -18.40 -5.21
C THR A 25 -18.98 -19.86 -5.49
N GLU A 26 -18.12 -20.14 -6.49
CA GLU A 26 -17.71 -21.49 -6.87
C GLU A 26 -16.73 -22.08 -5.86
N LEU A 27 -15.75 -21.28 -5.42
CA LEU A 27 -14.81 -21.64 -4.37
C LEU A 27 -15.55 -22.01 -3.08
N ALA A 28 -16.43 -21.13 -2.60
CA ALA A 28 -17.20 -21.38 -1.38
C ALA A 28 -18.07 -22.63 -1.53
N LYS A 29 -18.75 -22.81 -2.67
CA LYS A 29 -19.59 -24.00 -2.92
C LYS A 29 -18.81 -25.30 -2.82
N ARG A 30 -17.67 -25.40 -3.51
CA ARG A 30 -16.83 -26.62 -3.51
C ARG A 30 -16.25 -26.92 -2.13
N VAL A 31 -15.84 -25.90 -1.39
CA VAL A 31 -15.34 -26.07 -0.03
C VAL A 31 -16.49 -26.54 0.88
N MET A 32 -17.67 -25.92 0.79
CA MET A 32 -18.84 -26.31 1.57
C MET A 32 -19.29 -27.75 1.32
N GLU A 33 -19.22 -28.24 0.08
CA GLU A 33 -19.55 -29.63 -0.26
C GLU A 33 -18.68 -30.65 0.52
N LYS A 34 -17.46 -30.27 0.93
CA LYS A 34 -16.57 -31.15 1.72
C LYS A 34 -16.58 -30.90 3.22
N VAL A 35 -16.77 -29.66 3.68
CA VAL A 35 -16.60 -29.27 5.11
C VAL A 35 -17.87 -28.72 5.77
N GLY A 36 -18.95 -28.49 5.02
CA GLY A 36 -20.32 -28.33 5.52
C GLY A 36 -20.68 -27.05 6.29
N ASN A 37 -19.73 -26.15 6.60
CA ASN A 37 -20.00 -24.96 7.43
C ASN A 37 -19.75 -23.64 6.69
N GLU A 38 -20.79 -23.11 6.04
CA GLU A 38 -20.75 -21.90 5.20
C GLU A 38 -20.13 -20.67 5.89
N LYS A 39 -20.61 -20.32 7.09
CA LYS A 39 -20.15 -19.14 7.83
C LYS A 39 -18.65 -19.23 8.13
N THR A 40 -18.17 -20.43 8.45
CA THR A 40 -16.75 -20.65 8.73
C THR A 40 -15.93 -20.60 7.45
N VAL A 41 -16.43 -21.14 6.33
CA VAL A 41 -15.75 -21.07 5.03
C VAL A 41 -15.51 -19.62 4.60
N TYR A 42 -16.54 -18.78 4.61
CA TYR A 42 -16.35 -17.36 4.24
C TYR A 42 -15.42 -16.62 5.20
N ARG A 43 -15.47 -16.96 6.50
CA ARG A 43 -14.55 -16.38 7.49
C ARG A 43 -13.10 -16.77 7.21
N GLU A 44 -12.83 -18.04 6.92
CA GLU A 44 -11.46 -18.49 6.61
C GLU A 44 -10.98 -17.96 5.25
N ILE A 45 -11.86 -17.82 4.25
CA ILE A 45 -11.51 -17.14 2.98
C ILE A 45 -11.09 -15.70 3.26
N SER A 46 -11.86 -14.94 4.05
CA SER A 46 -11.49 -13.58 4.42
C SER A 46 -10.17 -13.54 5.21
N ALA A 47 -9.95 -14.49 6.13
CA ALA A 47 -8.71 -14.58 6.88
C ALA A 47 -7.48 -14.86 5.96
N LEU A 48 -7.64 -15.71 4.94
CA LEU A 48 -6.59 -15.98 3.95
C LEU A 48 -6.31 -14.77 3.04
N VAL A 49 -7.32 -13.93 2.78
CA VAL A 49 -7.13 -12.66 2.09
C VAL A 49 -6.38 -11.67 2.98
N GLU A 50 -6.75 -11.59 4.25
CA GLU A 50 -6.11 -10.71 5.24
C GLU A 50 -4.65 -11.10 5.51
N SER A 51 -4.33 -12.41 5.52
CA SER A 51 -2.95 -12.89 5.66
C SER A 51 -2.11 -12.69 4.39
N GLY A 52 -2.74 -12.40 3.26
CA GLY A 52 -2.07 -12.28 1.97
C GLY A 52 -1.67 -13.62 1.34
N ASP A 53 -2.29 -14.74 1.78
CA ASP A 53 -2.10 -16.05 1.14
C ASP A 53 -2.88 -16.16 -0.17
N ILE A 54 -4.02 -15.45 -0.27
CA ILE A 54 -4.86 -15.40 -1.47
C ILE A 54 -5.20 -13.95 -1.86
N GLU A 55 -5.17 -13.65 -3.15
CA GLU A 55 -5.55 -12.34 -3.68
C GLU A 55 -7.04 -12.33 -4.03
N LYS A 56 -7.77 -11.30 -3.59
CA LYS A 56 -9.16 -11.06 -3.95
C LYS A 56 -9.25 -10.01 -5.05
N ARG A 57 -9.72 -10.41 -6.23
CA ARG A 57 -9.98 -9.48 -7.36
C ARG A 57 -11.47 -9.23 -7.50
N VAL A 58 -11.88 -7.97 -7.32
CA VAL A 58 -13.28 -7.53 -7.43
C VAL A 58 -13.48 -6.85 -8.78
N HIS A 59 -14.24 -7.48 -9.67
CA HIS A 59 -14.63 -6.86 -10.94
C HIS A 59 -16.02 -6.20 -10.85
N SER A 60 -16.92 -6.80 -10.06
CA SER A 60 -18.23 -6.22 -9.72
C SER A 60 -18.74 -6.82 -8.40
N ARG A 61 -19.83 -6.29 -7.83
CA ARG A 61 -20.43 -6.82 -6.60
C ARG A 61 -20.76 -8.32 -6.67
N SER A 62 -21.06 -8.84 -7.86
CA SER A 62 -21.39 -10.24 -8.11
C SER A 62 -20.26 -11.05 -8.73
N HIS A 63 -19.16 -10.40 -9.14
CA HIS A 63 -18.01 -11.05 -9.79
C HIS A 63 -16.74 -10.78 -8.99
N ILE A 64 -16.49 -11.68 -8.04
CA ILE A 64 -15.31 -11.71 -7.19
C ILE A 64 -14.54 -12.99 -7.50
N GLU A 65 -13.24 -12.86 -7.69
CA GLU A 65 -12.32 -13.96 -7.98
C GLU A 65 -11.23 -14.02 -6.91
N TYR A 66 -10.77 -15.24 -6.65
CA TYR A 66 -9.73 -15.56 -5.68
C TYR A 66 -8.64 -16.38 -6.39
N GLU A 67 -7.39 -16.11 -6.04
CA GLU A 67 -6.21 -16.77 -6.59
C GLU A 67 -5.13 -16.85 -5.50
N LEU A 68 -4.25 -17.86 -5.55
CA LEU A 68 -3.08 -17.89 -4.66
C LEU A 68 -2.16 -16.70 -4.93
N VAL A 69 -1.65 -16.07 -3.89
CA VAL A 69 -0.69 -14.98 -4.07
C VAL A 69 0.62 -15.53 -4.61
N ASN A 70 1.07 -15.01 -5.75
CA ASN A 70 2.44 -15.17 -6.19
C ASN A 70 3.34 -14.31 -5.29
N LEU A 71 3.90 -14.91 -4.24
CA LEU A 71 4.75 -14.23 -3.25
C LEU A 71 5.88 -13.41 -3.91
N TYR A 72 6.46 -13.93 -5.00
CA TYR A 72 7.53 -13.22 -5.74
C TYR A 72 7.02 -11.92 -6.37
N GLU A 73 5.88 -11.98 -7.06
CA GLU A 73 5.30 -10.80 -7.72
C GLU A 73 4.78 -9.79 -6.68
N SER A 74 4.15 -10.26 -5.62
CA SER A 74 3.64 -9.43 -4.52
C SER A 74 4.76 -8.66 -3.83
N VAL A 75 5.83 -9.35 -3.41
CA VAL A 75 7.00 -8.72 -2.77
C VAL A 75 7.69 -7.74 -3.73
N ASN A 76 7.82 -8.10 -5.00
CA ASN A 76 8.41 -7.21 -6.00
C ASN A 76 7.60 -5.92 -6.20
N ASN A 77 6.26 -6.03 -6.24
CA ASN A 77 5.39 -4.87 -6.36
C ASN A 77 5.44 -3.99 -5.10
N GLN A 78 5.45 -4.60 -3.91
CA GLN A 78 5.65 -3.87 -2.65
C GLN A 78 6.99 -3.11 -2.64
N LEU A 79 8.08 -3.75 -3.07
CA LEU A 79 9.40 -3.13 -3.13
C LEU A 79 9.44 -1.95 -4.12
N LYS A 80 8.78 -2.09 -5.29
CA LYS A 80 8.66 -1.00 -6.27
C LYS A 80 7.89 0.19 -5.71
N ASN A 81 6.78 -0.07 -5.02
CA ASN A 81 5.98 0.99 -4.40
C ASN A 81 6.81 1.71 -3.33
N LEU A 82 7.46 0.96 -2.44
CA LEU A 82 8.34 1.54 -1.42
C LEU A 82 9.46 2.39 -2.04
N HIS A 83 10.09 1.91 -3.11
CA HIS A 83 11.11 2.67 -3.83
C HIS A 83 10.56 4.00 -4.37
N SER A 84 9.34 3.98 -4.93
CA SER A 84 8.70 5.20 -5.42
C SER A 84 8.39 6.21 -4.31
N GLU A 85 7.93 5.74 -3.15
CA GLU A 85 7.68 6.60 -1.99
C GLU A 85 8.97 7.23 -1.46
N VAL A 86 10.04 6.43 -1.33
CA VAL A 86 11.36 6.92 -0.92
C VAL A 86 11.87 7.98 -1.89
N LYS A 87 11.66 7.81 -3.19
CA LYS A 87 12.05 8.79 -4.21
C LYS A 87 11.30 10.11 -4.04
N THR A 88 9.99 10.07 -3.84
CA THR A 88 9.17 11.27 -3.61
C THR A 88 9.63 12.02 -2.35
N ILE A 89 9.86 11.30 -1.24
CA ILE A 89 10.35 11.89 0.00
C ILE A 89 11.72 12.56 -0.21
N PHE A 90 12.61 11.90 -0.96
CA PHE A 90 13.92 12.46 -1.28
C PHE A 90 13.81 13.77 -2.08
N GLU A 91 12.95 13.80 -3.09
CA GLU A 91 12.69 15.00 -3.90
C GLU A 91 12.11 16.15 -3.05
N GLU A 92 11.23 15.84 -2.09
CA GLU A 92 10.68 16.83 -1.15
C GLU A 92 11.75 17.42 -0.23
N ILE A 93 12.67 16.59 0.28
CA ILE A 93 13.80 17.03 1.11
C ILE A 93 14.72 17.95 0.31
N GLU A 94 15.05 17.59 -0.93
CA GLU A 94 15.88 18.42 -1.80
C GLU A 94 15.22 19.77 -2.11
N ASN A 95 13.91 19.76 -2.38
CA ASN A 95 13.15 20.98 -2.61
C ASN A 95 13.13 21.89 -1.36
N PHE A 96 12.94 21.29 -0.18
CA PHE A 96 12.99 22.03 1.09
C PHE A 96 14.35 22.70 1.32
N ASP A 97 15.45 22.00 1.09
CA ASP A 97 16.82 22.55 1.23
C ASP A 97 17.05 23.73 0.27
N ASN A 98 16.57 23.61 -0.98
CA ASN A 98 16.66 24.68 -1.97
C ASN A 98 15.87 25.93 -1.55
N ILE A 99 14.62 25.75 -1.10
CA ILE A 99 13.78 26.85 -0.62
C ILE A 99 14.43 27.54 0.59
N SER A 100 14.93 26.76 1.55
CA SER A 100 15.58 27.30 2.75
C SER A 100 16.79 28.19 2.43
N LYS A 101 17.63 27.78 1.47
CA LYS A 101 18.78 28.58 1.01
C LYS A 101 18.34 29.88 0.34
N ILE A 102 17.31 29.82 -0.52
CA ILE A 102 16.76 31.00 -1.20
C ILE A 102 16.18 31.99 -0.18
N GLU A 103 15.43 31.51 0.80
CA GLU A 103 14.86 32.37 1.85
C GLU A 103 15.94 33.04 2.70
N SER A 104 16.99 32.30 3.07
CA SER A 104 18.13 32.87 3.80
C SER A 104 18.81 34.00 3.00
N LEU A 105 19.05 33.79 1.71
CA LEU A 105 19.66 34.79 0.85
C LEU A 105 18.78 36.04 0.72
N SER A 106 17.47 35.85 0.49
CA SER A 106 16.48 36.93 0.43
C SER A 106 16.43 37.74 1.74
N PHE A 107 16.48 37.07 2.90
CA PHE A 107 16.55 37.73 4.19
C PHE A 107 17.79 38.63 4.33
N HIS A 108 18.96 38.13 3.92
CA HIS A 108 20.21 38.91 3.96
C HIS A 108 20.18 40.12 3.03
N GLU A 109 19.61 39.99 1.83
CA GLU A 109 19.45 41.11 0.88
C GLU A 109 18.51 42.20 1.43
N ARG A 110 17.40 41.79 2.05
CA ARG A 110 16.47 42.72 2.71
C ARG A 110 17.16 43.46 3.87
N LEU A 111 17.91 42.74 4.71
CA LEU A 111 18.66 43.33 5.81
C LEU A 111 19.69 44.35 5.31
N ARG A 112 20.47 43.99 4.28
CA ARG A 112 21.46 44.87 3.65
C ARG A 112 20.80 46.14 3.10
N SER A 113 19.65 46.00 2.45
CA SER A 113 18.91 47.14 1.88
C SER A 113 18.46 48.12 2.96
N ILE A 114 17.94 47.60 4.09
CA ILE A 114 17.53 48.43 5.24
C ILE A 114 18.75 49.15 5.85
N ILE A 115 19.86 48.44 6.07
CA ILE A 115 21.10 49.05 6.59
C ILE A 115 21.58 50.18 5.67
N HIS A 116 21.57 49.96 4.37
CA HIS A 116 21.97 50.97 3.40
C HIS A 116 21.07 52.22 3.46
N LEU A 117 19.75 52.04 3.59
CA LEU A 117 18.82 53.15 3.77
C LEU A 117 19.09 53.94 5.06
N ILE A 118 19.36 53.25 6.17
CA ILE A 118 19.73 53.89 7.44
C ILE A 118 20.99 54.74 7.27
N GLN A 119 22.02 54.19 6.61
CA GLN A 119 23.26 54.92 6.34
C GLN A 119 23.04 56.16 5.49
N ILE A 120 22.19 56.08 4.46
CA ILE A 120 21.84 57.25 3.64
C ILE A 120 21.23 58.33 4.52
N VAL A 121 20.20 57.98 5.31
CA VAL A 121 19.51 58.94 6.20
C VAL A 121 20.49 59.59 7.18
N GLN A 122 21.35 58.79 7.83
CA GLN A 122 22.37 59.27 8.75
C GLN A 122 23.45 60.13 8.10
N SER A 123 23.66 60.03 6.79
CA SER A 123 24.65 60.83 6.04
C SER A 123 24.07 62.12 5.47
N THR A 124 22.75 62.30 5.58
CA THR A 124 22.02 63.52 5.14
C THR A 124 21.77 64.52 6.28
N ASP A 125 22.13 64.17 7.51
CA ASP A 125 22.32 65.09 8.65
C ASP A 125 23.78 65.60 8.70
#